data_AF-A0A6S5RKH0-F1
#
_entry.id   AF-A0A6S5RKH0-F1
#
_cell.length_a   1.000
_cell.length_b   1.000
_cell.length_c   1.000
_cell.angle_alpha   90.00
_cell.angle_beta   90.00
_cell.angle_gamma   90.00
#
_symmetry.space_group_name_H-M   'P 1'
#
loop_
_entity.id
_entity.type
_entity.pdbx_description
1 polymer ?
#
loop_
_entity_poly.entity_id
_entity_poly.type
_entity_poly.pdbx_seq_one_letter_code
_entity_poly.pdbx_strand_id
1 'polypeptide(L)' 'MLGSADAITVQDWYAGAAQKLDAVQAGSSTLYANQLENLVNAMAAFGAPQGGEMNLTQAQRDQLNQIIAVNWQ' A
#
# COMPACT_ATOMS: atom_id res chain seq x y z
N MET A 1 15.22 5.29 -9.14
CA MET A 1 14.99 5.15 -7.70
C MET A 1 13.49 5.10 -7.49
N LEU A 2 12.98 4.01 -6.95
CA LEU A 2 11.61 3.95 -6.42
C LEU A 2 11.67 4.56 -5.01
N GLY A 3 10.82 5.57 -4.76
CA GLY A 3 10.56 6.12 -3.43
C GLY A 3 11.59 7.13 -2.94
N SER A 4 11.19 8.41 -2.85
CA SER A 4 11.61 9.22 -1.72
C SER A 4 11.18 8.51 -0.43
N ALA A 5 11.84 8.77 0.69
CA ALA A 5 11.45 8.23 2.00
C ALA A 5 10.12 8.80 2.53
N ASP A 6 9.28 9.33 1.64
CA ASP A 6 8.02 9.97 1.97
C ASP A 6 6.99 8.90 2.31
N ALA A 7 6.44 9.00 3.51
CA ALA A 7 5.39 8.14 4.00
C ALA A 7 4.31 8.99 4.66
N ILE A 8 3.06 8.57 4.49
CA ILE A 8 1.90 9.15 5.17
C ILE A 8 1.27 8.02 6.00
N THR A 9 1.05 8.28 7.30
CA THR A 9 0.40 7.34 8.21
C THR A 9 -0.99 7.85 8.58
N VAL A 10 -2.01 7.04 8.31
CA VAL A 10 -3.37 7.32 8.81
C VAL A 10 -3.56 6.59 10.13
N GLN A 11 -3.69 7.37 11.21
CA GLN A 11 -3.90 6.83 12.55
C GLN A 11 -5.28 6.17 12.63
N ASP A 12 -5.36 5.04 13.35
CA ASP A 12 -6.60 4.34 13.65
C ASP A 12 -7.41 3.85 12.43
N TRP A 13 -6.76 3.67 11.27
CA TRP A 13 -7.40 3.19 10.03
C TRP A 13 -8.27 1.93 10.22
N TYR A 14 -7.84 0.99 11.07
CA TYR A 14 -8.55 -0.26 11.35
C TYR A 14 -9.42 -0.23 12.61
N ALA A 15 -9.50 0.90 13.33
CA ALA A 15 -10.25 0.99 14.57
C ALA A 15 -11.77 1.18 14.37
N GLY A 16 -12.21 1.54 13.17
CA GLY A 16 -13.63 1.65 12.83
C GLY A 16 -13.88 2.32 11.48
N ALA A 17 -15.09 2.16 10.94
CA ALA A 17 -15.46 2.76 9.66
C ALA A 17 -15.41 4.29 9.68
N ALA A 18 -15.66 4.92 10.85
CA ALA A 18 -15.59 6.37 11.01
C ALA A 18 -14.16 6.93 10.93
N GLN A 19 -13.13 6.08 11.06
CA GLN A 19 -11.72 6.45 10.98
C GLN A 19 -11.10 6.19 9.60
N LYS A 20 -11.86 5.58 8.67
CA LYS A 20 -11.39 5.35 7.29
C LYS A 20 -11.64 6.57 6.42
N LEU A 21 -10.69 6.86 5.54
CA LEU A 21 -10.85 7.84 4.47
C LEU A 21 -11.59 7.18 3.30
N ASP A 22 -12.43 7.93 2.60
CA ASP A 22 -13.11 7.44 1.40
C ASP A 22 -12.14 7.28 0.21
N ALA A 23 -11.17 8.19 0.11
CA ALA A 23 -10.14 8.16 -0.93
C ALA A 23 -8.87 8.92 -0.51
N VAL A 24 -7.75 8.54 -1.12
CA VAL A 24 -6.45 9.23 -1.06
C VAL A 24 -6.14 9.75 -2.46
N GLN A 25 -5.87 11.06 -2.57
CA GLN A 25 -5.49 11.68 -3.84
C GLN A 25 -4.02 12.06 -3.83
N ALA A 26 -3.29 11.65 -4.86
CA ALA A 26 -1.87 11.97 -5.06
C ALA A 26 -1.66 12.46 -6.50
N GLY A 27 -1.50 13.78 -6.65
CA GLY A 27 -1.43 14.40 -7.98
C GLY A 27 -2.74 14.20 -8.76
N SER A 28 -2.66 13.57 -9.93
CA SER A 28 -3.83 13.23 -10.77
C SER A 28 -4.44 11.87 -10.46
N SER A 29 -3.87 11.08 -9.54
CA SER A 29 -4.33 9.73 -9.21
C SER A 29 -5.17 9.73 -7.93
N THR A 30 -6.22 8.91 -7.91
CA THR A 30 -7.11 8.74 -6.75
C THR A 30 -7.22 7.26 -6.39
N LEU A 31 -6.87 6.92 -5.15
CA LEU A 31 -7.00 5.58 -4.60
C LEU A 31 -8.19 5.55 -3.63
N TYR A 32 -9.24 4.80 -3.97
CA TYR A 32 -10.41 4.66 -3.10
C TYR A 32 -10.16 3.66 -1.97
N ALA A 33 -10.91 3.78 -0.86
CA ALA A 33 -10.76 2.93 0.32
C ALA A 33 -10.77 1.42 -0.01
N ASN A 34 -11.68 0.99 -0.91
CA ASN A 34 -11.78 -0.40 -1.35
C ASN A 34 -10.55 -0.88 -2.15
N GLN A 35 -9.96 0.00 -2.96
CA GLN A 35 -8.74 -0.30 -3.71
C GLN A 35 -7.52 -0.33 -2.78
N LEU A 36 -7.51 0.51 -1.73
CA LEU A 36 -6.47 0.49 -0.71
C LEU A 36 -6.47 -0.84 0.06
N GLU A 37 -7.65 -1.39 0.40
CA GLU A 37 -7.73 -2.71 1.04
C GLU A 37 -7.23 -3.83 0.10
N ASN A 38 -7.54 -3.77 -1.20
CA ASN A 38 -7.00 -4.71 -2.18
C ASN A 38 -5.47 -4.64 -2.25
N LEU A 39 -4.93 -3.41 -2.22
CA LEU A 39 -3.50 -3.18 -2.19
C LEU A 39 -2.86 -3.73 -0.93
N VAL A 40 -3.41 -3.45 0.26
CA VAL A 40 -2.93 -3.99 1.54
C VAL A 40 -2.93 -5.51 1.53
N ASN A 41 -4.02 -6.14 1.08
CA ASN A 41 -4.12 -7.60 1.03
C ASN A 41 -3.09 -8.22 0.09
N ALA A 42 -2.90 -7.62 -1.09
CA ALA A 42 -1.91 -8.08 -2.04
C ALA A 42 -0.47 -7.88 -1.51
N MET A 43 -0.20 -6.80 -0.78
CA MET A 43 1.08 -6.57 -0.10
C MET A 43 1.31 -7.53 1.07
N ALA A 44 0.27 -7.85 1.84
CA ALA A 44 0.33 -8.80 2.95
C ALA A 44 0.71 -10.22 2.49
N ALA A 45 0.37 -10.60 1.26
CA ALA A 45 0.76 -11.87 0.66
C ALA A 45 2.28 -12.03 0.47
N PHE A 46 3.05 -10.94 0.43
CA PHE A 46 4.51 -10.98 0.41
C PHE A 46 5.14 -11.22 1.80
N GLY A 47 4.31 -11.28 2.85
CA GLY A 47 4.69 -11.66 4.20
C GLY A 47 5.26 -10.49 5.01
N ALA A 48 4.80 -10.37 6.25
CA ALA A 48 5.52 -9.59 7.25
C ALA A 48 6.79 -10.38 7.64
N PRO A 49 8.00 -9.89 7.37
CA PRO A 49 9.21 -10.52 7.90
C PRO A 49 9.14 -10.49 9.42
N GLN A 50 9.42 -11.64 10.06
CA GLN A 50 9.65 -11.67 11.50
C GLN A 50 10.84 -10.75 11.81
N GLY A 51 10.57 -9.53 12.28
CA GLY A 51 11.59 -8.52 12.60
C GLY A 51 11.56 -7.23 11.76
N GLY A 52 10.62 -7.06 10.82
CA GLY A 52 10.44 -5.79 10.11
C GLY A 52 11.41 -5.55 8.93
N GLU A 53 12.33 -6.46 8.65
CA GLU A 53 13.21 -6.38 7.47
C GLU A 53 12.58 -7.07 6.25
N MET A 54 11.94 -6.29 5.39
CA MET A 54 11.26 -6.81 4.19
C MET A 54 12.31 -7.11 3.11
N ASN A 55 13.01 -8.24 3.24
CA ASN A 55 13.97 -8.73 2.25
C ASN A 55 13.24 -9.34 1.05
N LEU A 56 12.62 -8.49 0.23
CA LEU A 56 12.02 -8.88 -1.04
C LEU A 56 13.12 -9.11 -2.09
N THR A 57 13.08 -10.25 -2.75
CA THR A 57 13.84 -10.47 -3.99
C THR A 57 13.46 -9.43 -5.04
N GLN A 58 14.34 -9.19 -6.02
CA GLN A 58 14.05 -8.28 -7.14
C GLN A 58 12.74 -8.66 -7.84
N ALA A 59 12.48 -9.95 -8.06
CA ALA A 59 11.25 -10.43 -8.69
C ALA A 59 9.99 -10.12 -7.85
N GLN A 60 10.06 -10.29 -6.52
CA GLN A 60 8.95 -9.93 -5.62
C GLN A 60 8.69 -8.42 -5.60
N ARG A 61 9.75 -7.60 -5.65
CA ARG A 61 9.61 -6.14 -5.77
C ARG A 61 8.95 -5.74 -7.09
N ASP A 62 9.32 -6.37 -8.19
CA ASP A 62 8.73 -6.07 -9.50
C ASP A 62 7.25 -6.46 -9.54
N GLN A 63 6.89 -7.60 -8.93
CA GLN A 63 5.48 -8.01 -8.77
C GLN A 63 4.71 -7.04 -7.88
N LEU A 64 5.30 -6.58 -6.77
CA LEU A 64 4.71 -5.58 -5.88
C LEU A 64 4.48 -4.24 -6.61
N ASN A 65 5.47 -3.77 -7.38
CA ASN A 65 5.34 -2.55 -8.18
C ASN A 65 4.20 -2.65 -9.19
N GLN A 66 4.01 -3.82 -9.81
CA GLN A 66 2.91 -4.05 -10.74
C GLN A 66 1.56 -3.98 -10.03
N ILE A 67 1.43 -4.58 -8.85
CA ILE A 67 0.20 -4.52 -8.04
C ILE A 67 -0.10 -3.08 -7.64
N ILE A 68 0.90 -2.32 -7.19
CA ILE A 68 0.75 -0.89 -6.89
C ILE A 68 0.26 -0.15 -8.15
N ALA A 69 0.95 -0.29 -9.28
CA ALA A 69 0.57 0.41 -10.52
C ALA A 69 -0.86 0.09 -11.00
N VAL A 70 -1.35 -1.15 -10.80
CA VAL A 70 -2.72 -1.55 -11.16
C VAL A 70 -3.77 -0.91 -10.24
N ASN A 71 -3.46 -0.67 -8.97
CA ASN A 71 -4.42 -0.12 -8.01
C ASN A 71 -4.48 1.43 -8.00
N TRP A 72 -3.48 2.12 -8.54
CA TRP A 72 -3.39 3.59 -8.59
C TRP A 72 -3.86 4.21 -9.93
N GLN A 73 -4.69 3.50 -10.70
CA GLN A 73 -5.23 3.98 -11.98
C GLN A 73 -6.12 5.21 -11.84
#